data_AF-A0A381RPZ2-F1
#
_entry.id   AF-A0A381RPZ2-F1
#
_cell.length_a   1.000
_cell.length_b   1.000
_cell.length_c   1.000
_cell.angle_alpha   90.00
_cell.angle_beta   90.00
_cell.angle_gamma   90.00
#
_symmetry.space_group_name_H-M   'P 1'
#
loop_
_entity.id
_entity.type
_entity.pdbx_description
1 polymer ?
#
loop_
_entity_poly.entity_id
_entity_poly.type
_entity_poly.pdbx_seq_one_letter_code
_entity_poly.pdbx_strand_id
1 'polypeptide(L)'
;MEIDRRKFFKSVGGATAVALMTSEQKADALEHFMEEELEEHMLDQGRQMGAYPTVAELAEQDKDLTRRNRRGAGGLFVRGRDGSLRALQPMPEKPTLLDFFKYRFGTGTHVQQSAARALQTGMNEQVVLACLLHDVILDVVHPDHGWWGAQLIAPYVPEETTFAVRYHSTLRFFPDSDYGYEYPESYLRT
;
A
#
# COMPACT_ATOMS: atom_id res chain seq x y z
N MET A 1 -9.24 8.89 24.78
CA MET A 1 -10.65 9.23 24.56
C MET A 1 -11.43 8.64 25.73
N GLU A 2 -12.17 9.47 26.46
CA GLU A 2 -12.99 8.99 27.56
C GLU A 2 -14.31 8.47 26.97
N ILE A 3 -14.66 7.20 27.21
CA ILE A 3 -15.81 6.56 26.56
C ILE A 3 -17.09 6.96 27.29
N ASP A 4 -18.03 7.60 26.59
CA ASP A 4 -19.37 7.83 27.10
C ASP A 4 -20.14 6.49 27.15
N ARG A 5 -20.16 5.88 28.34
CA ARG A 5 -20.83 4.59 28.59
C ARG A 5 -22.34 4.63 28.30
N ARG A 6 -22.98 5.80 28.41
CA ARG A 6 -24.41 5.93 28.11
C ARG A 6 -24.64 5.95 26.60
N LYS A 7 -23.78 6.64 25.84
CA LYS A 7 -23.82 6.64 24.37
C LYS A 7 -23.53 5.23 23.83
N PHE A 8 -22.52 4.54 24.37
CA PHE A 8 -22.23 3.15 24.04
C PHE A 8 -23.39 2.21 24.34
N PHE A 9 -23.95 2.24 25.56
CA PHE A 9 -25.08 1.36 25.89
C PHE A 9 -26.29 1.65 25.01
N LYS A 10 -26.50 2.89 24.57
CA LYS A 10 -27.58 3.22 23.64
C LYS A 10 -27.34 2.65 22.24
N SER A 11 -26.11 2.71 21.72
CA SER A 11 -25.79 2.23 20.35
C SER A 11 -26.03 0.73 20.19
N VAL A 12 -25.82 -0.05 21.26
CA VAL A 12 -25.99 -1.50 21.27
C VAL A 12 -27.35 -1.99 21.80
N GLY A 13 -28.34 -1.09 21.95
CA GLY A 13 -29.71 -1.46 22.32
C GLY A 13 -30.03 -1.49 23.83
N GLY A 14 -29.14 -0.93 24.65
CA GLY A 14 -29.33 -0.71 26.09
C GLY A 14 -28.50 -1.63 26.98
N ALA A 15 -28.47 -1.31 28.28
CA ALA A 15 -27.70 -2.07 29.27
C ALA A 15 -28.11 -3.55 29.34
N THR A 16 -29.39 -3.86 29.10
CA THR A 16 -29.90 -5.24 29.06
C THR A 16 -29.31 -6.03 27.90
N ALA A 17 -29.18 -5.43 26.72
CA ALA A 17 -28.58 -6.07 25.55
C ALA A 17 -27.09 -6.35 25.81
N VAL A 18 -26.36 -5.40 26.40
CA VAL A 18 -24.96 -5.58 26.82
C VAL A 18 -24.81 -6.71 27.84
N ALA A 19 -25.73 -6.81 28.81
CA ALA A 19 -25.66 -7.87 29.83
C ALA A 19 -25.75 -9.27 29.23
N LEU A 20 -26.45 -9.43 28.09
CA LEU A 20 -26.63 -10.69 27.38
C LEU A 20 -25.46 -11.04 26.44
N MET A 21 -24.56 -10.10 26.15
CA MET A 21 -23.40 -10.34 25.28
C MET A 21 -22.29 -11.13 25.99
N THR A 22 -21.62 -11.98 25.21
CA THR A 22 -20.34 -12.62 25.59
C THR A 22 -19.22 -11.58 25.72
N SER A 23 -18.05 -11.98 26.25
CA SER A 23 -16.88 -11.11 26.33
C SER A 23 -16.40 -10.65 24.96
N GLU A 24 -16.36 -11.55 23.97
CA GLU A 24 -15.94 -11.24 22.60
C GLU A 24 -16.90 -10.24 21.95
N GLN A 25 -18.21 -10.50 22.02
CA GLN A 25 -19.21 -9.58 21.47
C GLN A 25 -19.17 -8.18 22.11
N LYS A 26 -18.83 -8.09 23.41
CA LYS A 26 -18.62 -6.80 24.08
C LYS A 26 -17.37 -6.10 23.57
N ALA A 27 -16.30 -6.84 23.32
CA ALA A 27 -15.05 -6.29 22.78
C ALA A 27 -15.27 -5.76 21.37
N ASP A 28 -15.84 -6.57 20.46
CA ASP A 28 -16.13 -6.18 19.09
C ASP A 28 -17.08 -4.96 19.02
N ALA A 29 -18.16 -4.97 19.82
CA ALA A 29 -19.10 -3.86 19.84
C ALA A 29 -18.48 -2.57 20.41
N LEU A 30 -17.57 -2.70 21.38
CA LEU A 30 -16.86 -1.55 21.94
C LEU A 30 -15.84 -0.98 20.96
N GLU A 31 -15.09 -1.85 20.27
CA GLU A 31 -14.14 -1.46 19.22
C GLU A 31 -14.87 -0.71 18.10
N HIS A 32 -15.96 -1.28 17.57
CA HIS A 32 -16.74 -0.65 16.53
C HIS A 32 -17.33 0.70 16.97
N PHE A 33 -17.87 0.79 18.18
CA PHE A 33 -18.37 2.07 18.73
C PHE A 33 -17.24 3.10 18.87
N MET A 34 -16.06 2.70 19.30
CA MET A 34 -14.91 3.61 19.42
C MET A 34 -14.41 4.09 18.05
N GLU A 35 -14.48 3.25 17.02
CA GLU A 35 -14.19 3.65 15.63
C GLU A 35 -15.20 4.70 15.15
N GLU A 36 -16.50 4.47 15.34
CA GLU A 36 -17.55 5.43 14.96
C GLU A 36 -17.40 6.78 15.70
N GLU A 37 -17.17 6.77 17.01
CA GLU A 37 -16.92 8.00 17.78
C GLU A 37 -15.66 8.73 17.28
N LEU A 38 -14.61 7.98 16.95
CA LEU A 38 -13.39 8.55 16.41
C LEU A 38 -13.64 9.18 15.05
N GLU A 39 -14.40 8.52 14.16
CA GLU A 39 -14.78 9.06 12.86
C GLU A 39 -15.64 10.31 12.99
N GLU A 40 -16.68 10.30 13.83
CA GLU A 40 -17.50 11.49 14.11
C GLU A 40 -16.63 12.65 14.62
N HIS A 41 -15.73 12.38 15.58
CA HIS A 41 -14.83 13.38 16.12
C HIS A 41 -13.83 13.89 15.06
N MET A 42 -13.29 13.02 14.21
CA MET A 42 -12.40 13.40 13.12
C MET A 42 -13.13 14.19 12.03
N LEU A 43 -14.40 13.86 11.76
CA LEU A 43 -15.27 14.61 10.85
C LEU A 43 -15.60 15.99 11.40
N ASP A 44 -15.93 16.10 12.68
CA ASP A 44 -16.18 17.38 13.34
C ASP A 44 -14.91 18.21 13.47
N GLN A 45 -13.77 17.60 13.78
CA GLN A 45 -12.47 18.26 13.74
C GLN A 45 -12.11 18.69 12.31
N GLY A 46 -12.40 17.88 11.30
CA GLY A 46 -12.23 18.22 9.89
C GLY A 46 -13.14 19.37 9.43
N ARG A 47 -14.39 19.40 9.91
CA ARG A 47 -15.36 20.49 9.71
C ARG A 47 -14.92 21.77 10.41
N GLN A 48 -14.38 21.68 11.63
CA GLN A 48 -13.84 22.81 12.38
C GLN A 48 -12.55 23.35 11.78
N MET A 49 -11.68 22.48 11.27
CA MET A 49 -10.44 22.89 10.60
C MET A 49 -10.71 23.49 9.22
N GLY A 50 -11.81 23.10 8.54
CA GLY A 50 -12.36 23.75 7.34
C GLY A 50 -11.45 23.81 6.10
N ALA A 51 -10.16 23.51 6.24
CA ALA A 51 -9.13 23.70 5.25
C ALA A 51 -8.36 22.38 5.10
N TYR A 52 -8.80 21.57 4.14
CA TYR A 52 -7.85 20.67 3.52
C TYR A 52 -6.77 21.54 2.87
N PRO A 53 -5.48 21.22 3.07
CA PRO A 53 -4.42 22.00 2.46
C PRO A 53 -4.61 21.98 0.94
N THR A 54 -4.48 23.16 0.34
CA THR A 54 -4.46 23.34 -1.09
C THR A 54 -3.27 22.59 -1.70
N VAL A 55 -3.31 22.35 -3.01
CA VAL A 55 -2.17 21.76 -3.73
C VAL A 55 -0.89 22.59 -3.55
N ALA A 56 -1.01 23.92 -3.49
CA ALA A 56 0.12 24.81 -3.27
C ALA A 56 0.71 24.67 -1.86
N GLU A 57 -0.13 24.58 -0.83
CA GLU A 57 0.33 24.34 0.55
C GLU A 57 0.98 22.97 0.70
N LEU A 58 0.42 21.92 0.08
CA LEU A 58 1.05 20.60 0.04
C LEU A 58 2.41 20.65 -0.66
N ALA A 59 2.51 21.34 -1.80
CA ALA A 59 3.76 21.48 -2.53
C ALA A 59 4.83 22.24 -1.71
N GLU A 60 4.43 23.24 -0.93
CA GLU A 60 5.35 23.94 -0.01
C GLU A 60 5.81 23.01 1.12
N GLN A 61 4.88 22.28 1.74
CA GLN A 61 5.22 21.31 2.78
C GLN A 61 6.13 20.17 2.27
N ASP A 62 6.04 19.81 0.99
CA ASP A 62 6.87 18.77 0.38
C ASP A 62 8.33 19.20 0.13
N LYS A 63 8.62 20.51 0.23
CA LYS A 63 9.99 21.05 0.20
C LYS A 63 10.76 20.77 1.49
N ASP A 64 10.06 20.63 2.62
CA ASP A 64 10.68 20.22 3.87
C ASP A 64 10.95 18.71 3.86
N LEU A 65 12.18 18.34 3.49
CA LEU A 65 12.61 16.94 3.48
C LEU A 65 12.92 16.39 4.89
N THR A 66 12.93 17.26 5.91
CA THR A 66 13.21 16.89 7.30
C THR A 66 11.96 16.52 8.07
N ARG A 67 10.75 16.69 7.52
CA ARG A 67 9.51 16.22 8.15
C ARG A 67 9.47 14.70 8.29
N ARG A 68 8.63 14.18 9.19
CA ARG A 68 8.57 12.73 9.49
C ARG A 68 8.12 11.90 8.29
N ASN A 69 7.05 12.32 7.63
CA ASN A 69 6.41 11.62 6.52
C ASN A 69 5.53 12.59 5.72
N ARG A 70 5.31 12.29 4.45
CA ARG A 70 4.22 12.83 3.64
C ARG A 70 2.94 12.04 3.94
N ARG A 71 1.80 12.55 3.48
CA ARG A 71 0.55 11.79 3.52
C ARG A 71 0.58 10.72 2.42
N GLY A 72 0.54 9.44 2.80
CA GLY A 72 0.49 8.29 1.89
C GLY A 72 1.01 7.00 2.55
N ALA A 73 1.03 5.89 1.81
CA ALA A 73 1.26 4.54 2.36
C ALA A 73 2.51 3.81 1.82
N GLY A 74 3.14 4.35 0.78
CA GLY A 74 4.28 3.76 0.08
C GLY A 74 5.63 4.41 0.37
N GLY A 75 6.67 3.88 -0.27
CA GLY A 75 8.05 4.34 -0.15
C GLY A 75 8.26 5.84 -0.43
N LEU A 76 7.46 6.43 -1.32
CA LEU A 76 7.54 7.86 -1.65
C LEU A 76 7.16 8.80 -0.50
N PHE A 77 6.41 8.30 0.47
CA PHE A 77 5.83 9.09 1.55
C PHE A 77 6.58 8.96 2.87
N VAL A 78 7.51 8.02 2.95
CA VAL A 78 8.32 7.76 4.14
C VAL A 78 9.79 8.11 3.89
N ARG A 79 10.54 8.28 4.97
CA ARG A 79 11.97 8.58 4.90
C ARG A 79 12.76 7.39 4.39
N GLY A 80 13.81 7.68 3.64
CA GLY A 80 14.78 6.68 3.21
C GLY A 80 15.71 6.24 4.34
N ARG A 81 16.70 5.41 3.99
CA ARG A 81 17.74 4.93 4.93
C ARG A 81 18.61 6.04 5.51
N ASP A 82 18.72 7.16 4.80
CA ASP A 82 19.42 8.37 5.23
C ASP A 82 18.61 9.21 6.24
N GLY A 83 17.39 8.78 6.58
CA GLY A 83 16.52 9.47 7.53
C GLY A 83 15.83 10.72 6.95
N SER A 84 15.94 10.97 5.65
CA SER A 84 15.33 12.11 4.96
C SER A 84 14.26 11.67 3.96
N LEU A 85 13.31 12.56 3.64
CA LEU A 85 12.40 12.30 2.53
C LEU A 85 13.10 12.51 1.19
N ARG A 86 12.85 11.62 0.22
CA ARG A 86 13.27 11.84 -1.17
C ARG A 86 12.55 13.06 -1.74
N ALA A 87 13.26 13.95 -2.41
CA ALA A 87 12.66 15.04 -3.17
C ALA A 87 11.84 14.51 -4.35
N LEU A 88 10.59 14.95 -4.49
CA LEU A 88 9.72 14.59 -5.62
C LEU A 88 10.00 15.52 -6.80
N GLN A 89 10.85 15.07 -7.72
CA GLN A 89 11.17 15.83 -8.92
C GLN A 89 9.92 15.99 -9.82
N PRO A 90 9.79 17.13 -10.53
CA PRO A 90 8.69 17.33 -11.47
C PRO A 90 8.75 16.26 -12.58
N MET A 91 7.57 15.80 -13.02
CA MET A 91 7.46 14.93 -14.19
C MET A 91 7.47 15.79 -15.46
N PRO A 92 7.90 15.24 -16.60
CA PRO A 92 7.60 15.82 -17.90
C PRO A 92 6.09 15.96 -18.12
N GLU A 93 5.66 16.86 -18.99
CA GLU A 93 4.24 17.10 -19.31
C GLU A 93 3.51 15.84 -19.80
N LYS A 94 4.22 14.98 -20.54
CA LYS A 94 3.73 13.69 -21.05
C LYS A 94 4.65 12.58 -20.53
N PRO A 95 4.48 12.16 -19.26
CA PRO A 95 5.39 11.21 -18.65
C PRO A 95 5.27 9.84 -19.33
N THR A 96 6.41 9.21 -19.55
CA THR A 96 6.51 7.83 -20.02
C THR A 96 6.78 6.88 -18.85
N LEU A 97 6.67 5.57 -19.07
CA LEU A 97 7.03 4.58 -18.04
C LEU A 97 8.47 4.77 -17.52
N LEU A 98 9.41 5.12 -18.40
CA LEU A 98 10.80 5.38 -18.04
C LEU A 98 10.92 6.58 -17.09
N ASP A 99 10.08 7.60 -17.25
CA ASP A 99 10.07 8.76 -16.35
C ASP A 99 9.60 8.36 -14.95
N PHE A 100 8.65 7.43 -14.83
CA PHE A 100 8.25 6.89 -13.52
C PHE A 100 9.38 6.12 -12.85
N PHE A 101 10.12 5.28 -13.59
CA PHE A 101 11.32 4.62 -13.07
C PHE A 101 12.38 5.61 -12.60
N LYS A 102 12.55 6.71 -13.33
CA LYS A 102 13.55 7.72 -13.01
C LYS A 102 13.14 8.58 -11.80
N TYR A 103 11.89 9.01 -11.73
CA TYR A 103 11.46 10.08 -10.81
C TYR A 103 10.56 9.62 -9.67
N ARG A 104 9.98 8.41 -9.73
CA ARG A 104 9.04 7.91 -8.71
C ARG A 104 9.52 6.61 -8.09
N PHE A 105 9.84 5.60 -8.90
CA PHE A 105 10.15 4.29 -8.34
C PHE A 105 11.50 4.28 -7.63
N GLY A 106 11.54 3.67 -6.45
CA GLY A 106 12.72 3.45 -5.62
C GLY A 106 13.27 2.03 -5.74
N THR A 107 12.43 1.06 -6.11
CA THR A 107 12.76 -0.38 -6.26
C THR A 107 13.40 -0.73 -7.60
N GLY A 108 13.83 0.26 -8.38
CA GLY A 108 14.29 0.09 -9.77
C GLY A 108 15.28 -1.05 -9.97
N THR A 109 16.28 -1.21 -9.10
CA THR A 109 17.31 -2.25 -9.26
C THR A 109 16.74 -3.67 -9.19
N HIS A 110 15.80 -3.95 -8.29
CA HIS A 110 15.22 -5.30 -8.10
C HIS A 110 14.39 -5.73 -9.31
N VAL A 111 13.44 -4.89 -9.73
CA VAL A 111 12.57 -5.19 -10.86
C VAL A 111 13.32 -5.16 -12.19
N GLN A 112 14.33 -4.30 -12.34
CA GLN A 112 15.20 -4.28 -13.53
C GLN A 112 16.03 -5.55 -13.63
N GLN A 113 16.60 -6.05 -12.53
CA GLN A 113 17.33 -7.32 -12.52
C GLN A 113 16.41 -8.51 -12.83
N SER A 114 15.20 -8.52 -12.25
CA SER A 114 14.20 -9.55 -12.52
C SER A 114 13.81 -9.58 -14.00
N ALA A 115 13.52 -8.42 -14.58
CA ALA A 115 13.19 -8.28 -16.00
C ALA A 115 14.37 -8.63 -16.92
N ALA A 116 15.59 -8.20 -16.56
CA ALA A 116 16.79 -8.51 -17.32
C ALA A 116 17.07 -10.02 -17.34
N ARG A 117 16.88 -10.70 -16.21
CA ARG A 117 17.01 -12.16 -16.14
C ARG A 117 15.97 -12.84 -17.02
N ALA A 118 14.69 -12.46 -16.91
CA ALA A 118 13.62 -13.02 -17.72
C ALA A 118 13.91 -12.88 -19.23
N LEU A 119 14.43 -11.71 -19.64
CA LEU A 119 14.83 -11.44 -21.02
C LEU A 119 16.01 -12.33 -21.45
N GLN A 120 17.05 -12.45 -20.61
CA GLN A 120 18.24 -13.28 -20.90
C GLN A 120 17.91 -14.77 -20.99
N THR A 121 16.91 -15.24 -20.25
CA THR A 121 16.45 -16.63 -20.28
C THR A 121 15.38 -16.90 -21.34
N GLY A 122 15.07 -15.93 -22.21
CA GLY A 122 14.16 -16.12 -23.34
C GLY A 122 12.67 -16.21 -22.96
N MET A 123 12.27 -15.63 -21.83
CA MET A 123 10.85 -15.52 -21.47
C MET A 123 10.11 -14.60 -22.45
N ASN A 124 8.80 -14.79 -22.59
CA ASN A 124 7.97 -13.93 -23.44
C ASN A 124 7.93 -12.48 -22.90
N GLU A 125 7.58 -11.51 -23.75
CA GLU A 125 7.55 -10.09 -23.37
C GLU A 125 6.56 -9.77 -22.24
N GLN A 126 5.49 -10.55 -22.09
CA GLN A 126 4.46 -10.36 -21.06
C GLN A 126 5.01 -10.70 -19.67
N VAL A 127 5.81 -11.75 -19.57
CA VAL A 127 6.55 -12.15 -18.36
C VAL A 127 7.66 -11.15 -18.06
N VAL A 128 8.43 -10.73 -19.07
CA VAL A 128 9.46 -9.69 -18.90
C VAL A 128 8.85 -8.41 -18.35
N LEU A 129 7.70 -7.98 -18.87
CA LEU A 129 6.98 -6.81 -18.40
C LEU A 129 6.43 -7.01 -16.98
N ALA A 130 5.90 -8.19 -16.65
CA ALA A 130 5.45 -8.50 -15.29
C ALA A 130 6.61 -8.39 -14.30
N CYS A 131 7.78 -8.96 -14.61
CA CYS A 131 8.98 -8.83 -13.79
C CYS A 131 9.41 -7.37 -13.62
N LEU A 132 9.26 -6.54 -14.65
CA LEU A 132 9.60 -5.12 -14.58
C LEU A 132 8.64 -4.31 -13.67
N LEU A 133 7.36 -4.72 -13.58
CA LEU A 133 6.31 -3.94 -12.92
C LEU A 133 5.87 -4.47 -11.55
N HIS A 134 6.15 -5.73 -11.20
CA HIS A 134 5.47 -6.40 -10.08
C HIS A 134 5.56 -5.67 -8.72
N ASP A 135 6.67 -4.99 -8.44
CA ASP A 135 6.95 -4.35 -7.14
C ASP A 135 7.00 -2.82 -7.20
N VAL A 136 6.73 -2.18 -8.35
CA VAL A 136 6.82 -0.71 -8.45
C VAL A 136 5.75 0.02 -7.63
N ILE A 137 4.64 -0.67 -7.37
CA ILE A 137 3.53 -0.14 -6.57
C ILE A 137 3.89 0.02 -5.09
N LEU A 138 4.94 -0.63 -4.59
CA LEU A 138 5.45 -0.46 -3.21
C LEU A 138 5.82 1.00 -2.91
N ASP A 139 6.20 1.76 -3.94
CA ASP A 139 6.45 3.20 -3.82
C ASP A 139 5.19 4.01 -3.51
N VAL A 140 3.99 3.45 -3.78
CA VAL A 140 2.68 4.06 -3.54
C VAL A 140 1.95 3.43 -2.34
N VAL A 141 1.97 2.10 -2.22
CA VAL A 141 1.29 1.32 -1.17
C VAL A 141 2.03 0.00 -0.92
N HIS A 142 2.29 -0.33 0.35
CA HIS A 142 2.98 -1.58 0.73
C HIS A 142 2.04 -2.77 0.97
N PRO A 143 0.91 -2.65 1.70
CA PRO A 143 0.07 -3.81 1.99
C PRO A 143 -0.56 -4.38 0.72
N ASP A 144 -0.51 -5.70 0.56
CA ASP A 144 -1.05 -6.44 -0.58
C ASP A 144 -0.70 -5.81 -1.94
N HIS A 145 0.58 -5.50 -2.12
CA HIS A 145 1.06 -4.73 -3.26
C HIS A 145 0.81 -5.44 -4.59
N GLY A 146 0.84 -6.77 -4.64
CA GLY A 146 0.42 -7.53 -5.82
C GLY A 146 -1.01 -7.20 -6.25
N TRP A 147 -1.96 -7.17 -5.31
CA TRP A 147 -3.36 -6.84 -5.60
C TRP A 147 -3.54 -5.41 -6.13
N TRP A 148 -2.98 -4.41 -5.43
CA TRP A 148 -3.07 -3.00 -5.85
C TRP A 148 -2.33 -2.74 -7.17
N GLY A 149 -1.13 -3.32 -7.32
CA GLY A 149 -0.31 -3.18 -8.52
C GLY A 149 -1.00 -3.75 -9.75
N ALA A 150 -1.61 -4.93 -9.62
CA ALA A 150 -2.37 -5.54 -10.70
C ALA A 150 -3.57 -4.68 -11.11
N GLN A 151 -4.31 -4.10 -10.15
CA GLN A 151 -5.42 -3.20 -10.48
C GLN A 151 -4.98 -1.94 -11.23
N LEU A 152 -3.82 -1.38 -10.85
CA LEU A 152 -3.29 -0.19 -11.51
C LEU A 152 -2.95 -0.46 -12.99
N ILE A 153 -2.37 -1.62 -13.30
CA ILE A 153 -1.84 -1.90 -14.64
C ILE A 153 -2.83 -2.63 -15.56
N ALA A 154 -3.83 -3.33 -15.00
CA ALA A 154 -4.74 -4.20 -15.76
C ALA A 154 -5.37 -3.57 -17.02
N PRO A 155 -5.75 -2.27 -17.05
CA PRO A 155 -6.32 -1.67 -18.25
C PRO A 155 -5.35 -1.52 -19.43
N TYR A 156 -4.04 -1.67 -19.18
CA TYR A 156 -2.97 -1.32 -20.12
C TYR A 156 -2.11 -2.50 -20.57
N VAL A 157 -2.24 -3.65 -19.92
CA VAL A 157 -1.38 -4.82 -20.14
C VAL A 157 -2.22 -6.09 -20.35
N PRO A 158 -1.67 -7.14 -20.98
CA PRO A 158 -2.36 -8.41 -21.12
C PRO A 158 -2.77 -9.03 -19.78
N GLU A 159 -3.76 -9.93 -19.83
CA GLU A 159 -4.25 -10.65 -18.65
C GLU A 159 -3.14 -11.46 -17.97
N GLU A 160 -2.25 -12.10 -18.73
CA GLU A 160 -1.11 -12.86 -18.22
C GLU A 160 -0.18 -11.98 -17.34
N THR A 161 0.18 -10.78 -17.83
CA THR A 161 0.97 -9.81 -17.06
C THR A 161 0.24 -9.38 -15.79
N THR A 162 -1.06 -9.12 -15.88
CA THR A 162 -1.90 -8.74 -14.72
C THR A 162 -1.96 -9.86 -13.69
N PHE A 163 -2.15 -11.11 -14.12
CA PHE A 163 -2.17 -12.29 -13.28
C PHE A 163 -0.83 -12.47 -12.57
N ALA A 164 0.27 -12.40 -13.31
CA ALA A 164 1.62 -12.55 -12.77
C ALA A 164 1.90 -11.50 -11.70
N VAL A 165 1.59 -10.22 -11.95
CA VAL A 165 1.74 -9.15 -10.94
C VAL A 165 0.83 -9.36 -9.75
N ARG A 166 -0.43 -9.77 -9.94
CA ARG A 166 -1.39 -9.97 -8.85
C ARG A 166 -0.90 -11.03 -7.87
N TYR A 167 -0.43 -12.14 -8.39
CA TYR A 167 -0.17 -13.35 -7.61
C TYR A 167 1.31 -13.62 -7.36
N HIS A 168 2.25 -12.78 -7.80
CA HIS A 168 3.68 -13.05 -7.59
C HIS A 168 4.04 -13.33 -6.12
N SER A 169 3.38 -12.64 -5.18
CA SER A 169 3.61 -12.82 -3.74
C SER A 169 3.05 -14.15 -3.19
N THR A 170 2.04 -14.74 -3.83
CA THR A 170 1.50 -16.05 -3.45
C THR A 170 2.18 -17.19 -4.21
N LEU A 171 2.53 -16.97 -5.49
CA LEU A 171 3.19 -17.96 -6.34
C LEU A 171 4.56 -18.40 -5.80
N ARG A 172 5.25 -17.55 -5.02
CA ARG A 172 6.50 -17.92 -4.34
C ARG A 172 6.40 -19.09 -3.35
N PHE A 173 5.19 -19.53 -3.01
CA PHE A 173 4.97 -20.69 -2.13
C PHE A 173 4.77 -22.00 -2.90
N PHE A 174 4.67 -21.94 -4.24
CA PHE A 174 4.45 -23.10 -5.09
C PHE A 174 5.73 -23.39 -5.88
N PRO A 175 6.41 -24.53 -5.61
CA PRO A 175 7.57 -24.92 -6.41
C PRO A 175 7.13 -25.23 -7.85
N ASP A 176 8.03 -24.95 -8.79
CA ASP A 176 7.88 -25.22 -10.22
C ASP A 176 9.19 -25.83 -10.75
N SER A 177 9.26 -27.17 -10.70
CA SER A 177 10.45 -27.93 -11.12
C SER A 177 10.76 -27.79 -12.60
N ASP A 178 9.75 -27.56 -13.44
CA ASP A 178 9.91 -27.44 -14.89
C ASP A 178 10.69 -26.17 -15.25
N TYR A 179 10.64 -25.16 -14.37
CA TYR A 179 11.38 -23.91 -14.47
C TYR A 179 12.50 -23.77 -13.43
N GLY A 180 12.84 -24.86 -12.73
CA GLY A 180 13.93 -24.89 -11.73
C GLY A 180 13.68 -24.02 -10.50
N TYR A 181 12.42 -23.75 -10.17
CA TYR A 181 12.02 -23.05 -8.96
C TYR A 181 11.66 -24.05 -7.86
N GLU A 182 12.59 -24.28 -6.94
CA GLU A 182 12.33 -25.07 -5.73
C GLU A 182 11.81 -24.19 -4.60
N TYR A 183 11.09 -24.79 -3.65
CA TYR A 183 10.64 -24.07 -2.45
C TYR A 183 11.88 -23.57 -1.68
N PRO A 184 12.03 -22.26 -1.43
CA PRO A 184 13.25 -21.72 -0.85
C PRO A 184 13.57 -22.32 0.52
N GLU A 185 14.77 -22.87 0.69
CA GLU A 185 15.20 -23.45 1.98
C GLU A 185 15.15 -22.43 3.12
N SER A 186 15.38 -21.15 2.81
CA SER A 186 15.28 -20.04 3.78
C SER A 186 13.89 -19.88 4.39
N TYR A 187 12.83 -20.36 3.73
CA TYR A 187 11.45 -20.29 4.25
C TYR A 187 11.18 -21.35 5.31
N LEU A 188 12.02 -22.38 5.41
CA LEU A 188 11.90 -23.45 6.40
C LEU A 188 12.60 -23.12 7.73
N ARG A 189 13.33 -22.01 7.78
CA ARG A 189 14.12 -21.58 8.94
C ARG A 189 13.38 -20.45 9.66
N THR A 190 13.24 -20.57 10.98
CA THR A 190 12.66 -19.55 11.87
C THR A 190 13.74 -18.79 12.61
#